data_AF-A0A524EG03-F1
#
_entry.id   AF-A0A524EG03-F1
#
_cell.length_a   1.000
_cell.length_b   1.000
_cell.length_c   1.000
_cell.angle_alpha   90.00
_cell.angle_beta   90.00
_cell.angle_gamma   90.00
#
_symmetry.space_group_name_H-M   'P 1'
#
loop_
_entity.id
_entity.type
_entity.pdbx_description
1 polymer ?
#
loop_
_entity_poly.entity_id
_entity_poly.type
_entity_poly.pdbx_seq_one_letter_code
_entity_poly.pdbx_strand_id
1 'polypeptide(L)' 'MLQITFESSFIYLSIVFIAFGLLSFGWLGVHVEHARHFSKIKAALALIVGSLFIGFGIHFLLLYTGA' A
#
# COMPACT_ATOMS: atom_id res chain seq x y z
N MET A 1 13.08 15.21 -22.14
CA MET A 1 13.43 15.23 -20.70
C MET A 1 12.22 15.02 -19.80
N LEU A 2 11.09 15.73 -19.99
CA LEU A 2 9.89 15.59 -19.15
C LEU A 2 9.37 14.14 -19.02
N GLN A 3 9.36 13.37 -20.12
CA GLN A 3 8.91 11.97 -20.12
C GLN A 3 9.78 11.07 -19.23
N ILE A 4 11.11 11.22 -19.29
CA ILE A 4 12.05 10.43 -18.49
C ILE A 4 11.88 10.77 -16.99
N THR A 5 11.69 12.05 -16.67
CA THR A 5 11.40 12.48 -15.29
C THR A 5 10.06 11.92 -14.78
N PHE A 6 9.07 11.81 -15.65
CA PHE A 6 7.76 11.25 -15.31
C PHE A 6 7.84 9.74 -15.06
N GLU A 7 8.47 8.99 -15.96
CA GLU A 7 8.64 7.53 -15.79
C GLU A 7 9.48 7.17 -14.56
N SER A 8 10.53 7.95 -14.30
CA SER A 8 11.34 7.80 -13.07
C SER A 8 10.59 8.18 -11.79
N SER A 9 9.44 8.85 -11.86
CA SER A 9 8.63 9.15 -10.68
C SER A 9 7.86 7.93 -10.15
N PHE A 10 7.61 6.93 -11.01
CA PHE A 10 6.85 5.73 -10.64
C PHE A 10 7.52 4.88 -9.56
N ILE A 11 8.85 4.84 -9.49
CA ILE A 11 9.54 4.11 -8.43
C ILE A 11 9.28 4.73 -7.04
N TYR A 12 9.25 6.06 -6.96
CA TYR A 12 8.96 6.75 -5.70
C TYR A 12 7.50 6.57 -5.29
N LEU A 13 6.57 6.66 -6.25
CA LEU A 13 5.16 6.35 -6.00
C LEU A 13 4.97 4.91 -5.53
N SER A 14 5.63 3.95 -6.17
CA SER A 14 5.61 2.54 -5.77
C SER A 14 6.03 2.36 -4.32
N ILE A 15 7.20 2.91 -3.93
CA ILE A 15 7.72 2.80 -2.56
C ILE A 15 6.74 3.39 -1.54
N VAL A 16 6.19 4.57 -1.81
CA VAL A 16 5.23 5.24 -0.93
C VAL A 16 3.97 4.41 -0.74
N PHE A 17 3.41 3.89 -1.83
CA PHE A 17 2.21 3.06 -1.79
C PHE A 17 2.46 1.73 -1.05
N ILE A 18 3.59 1.06 -1.31
CA ILE A 18 3.96 -0.17 -0.60
C ILE A 18 4.11 0.10 0.90
N ALA A 19 4.79 1.18 1.28
CA ALA A 19 4.96 1.55 2.69
C ALA A 19 3.61 1.79 3.38
N PHE A 20 2.69 2.52 2.75
CA PHE A 20 1.34 2.72 3.32
C PHE A 20 0.53 1.42 3.39
N GLY A 21 0.68 0.53 2.41
CA GLY A 21 0.05 -0.79 2.44
C GLY A 21 0.53 -1.64 3.61
N LEU A 22 1.85 -1.69 3.83
CA LEU A 22 2.47 -2.38 4.96
C LEU A 22 2.03 -1.78 6.30
N LEU A 23 1.95 -0.45 6.43
CA LEU A 23 1.44 0.20 7.64
C LEU A 23 -0.03 -0.16 7.91
N SER A 24 -0.86 -0.24 6.87
CA SER A 24 -2.26 -0.65 6.99
C SER A 24 -2.40 -2.10 7.49
N PHE A 25 -1.57 -3.01 6.98
CA PHE A 25 -1.54 -4.40 7.45
C PHE A 25 -0.92 -4.55 8.84
N GLY A 26 0.11 -3.75 9.18
CA GLY A 26 0.64 -3.68 10.54
C GLY A 26 -0.43 -3.23 11.53
N TRP A 27 -1.22 -2.21 11.16
CA TRP A 27 -2.35 -1.76 11.96
C TRP A 27 -3.44 -2.84 12.11
N LEU A 28 -3.72 -3.60 11.05
CA LEU A 28 -4.62 -4.76 11.12
C LEU A 28 -4.12 -5.79 12.14
N GLY A 29 -2.82 -6.12 12.13
CA GLY A 29 -2.20 -7.03 13.09
C GLY A 29 -2.41 -6.55 14.53
N VAL A 30 -2.09 -5.28 14.80
CA VAL A 30 -2.33 -4.66 16.11
C VAL A 30 -3.81 -4.74 16.52
N HIS A 31 -4.73 -4.47 15.58
CA HIS A 31 -6.17 -4.48 15.86
C HIS A 31 -6.73 -5.87 16.13
N VAL A 32 -6.14 -6.92 15.56
CA VAL A 32 -6.51 -8.33 15.77
C VAL A 32 -5.90 -8.86 17.06
N GLU A 33 -4.63 -8.57 17.34
CA GLU A 33 -3.89 -9.12 18.48
C GLU A 33 -4.22 -8.43 19.82
N HIS A 34 -4.39 -7.11 19.84
CA HIS A 34 -4.63 -6.34 21.07
C HIS A 34 -6.10 -6.03 21.33
N ALA A 35 -7.01 -6.88 20.84
CA ALA A 35 -8.41 -6.55 20.70
C ALA A 35 -9.22 -6.57 22.02
N ARG A 36 -9.08 -5.54 22.87
CA ARG A 36 -10.02 -5.27 23.98
C ARG A 36 -11.40 -4.83 23.47
N HIS A 37 -11.44 -4.19 22.29
CA HIS A 37 -12.65 -3.80 21.56
C HIS A 37 -12.49 -4.10 20.07
N PHE A 38 -12.62 -5.38 19.71
CA PHE A 38 -12.51 -5.80 18.32
C PHE A 38 -13.61 -5.19 17.44
N SER A 39 -13.23 -4.43 16.41
CA SER A 39 -14.16 -3.94 15.39
C SER A 39 -13.90 -4.62 14.06
N LYS A 40 -14.83 -5.51 13.67
CA LYS A 40 -14.82 -6.19 12.37
C LYS A 40 -14.74 -5.20 11.19
N ILE A 41 -15.43 -4.07 11.31
CA ILE A 41 -15.46 -3.03 10.27
C ILE A 41 -14.08 -2.39 10.11
N LYS A 42 -13.41 -2.05 11.22
CA LYS A 42 -12.06 -1.46 11.17
C LYS A 42 -11.03 -2.44 10.60
N ALA A 43 -11.13 -3.72 10.99
CA ALA A 43 -10.28 -4.77 10.44
C ALA A 43 -10.49 -4.95 8.93
N ALA A 44 -11.75 -5.03 8.47
CA ALA A 44 -12.07 -5.12 7.05
C ALA A 44 -11.58 -3.90 6.26
N LEU A 45 -11.74 -2.69 6.82
CA LEU A 45 -11.27 -1.46 6.18
C LEU A 45 -9.74 -1.46 6.04
N ALA A 46 -9.01 -1.84 7.08
CA ALA A 46 -7.55 -1.95 7.02
C ALA A 46 -7.10 -2.98 5.98
N LEU A 47 -7.81 -4.11 5.86
CA LEU A 47 -7.52 -5.12 4.84
C LEU A 47 -7.75 -4.59 3.42
N ILE A 48 -8.87 -3.91 3.17
CA ILE A 48 -9.21 -3.32 1.87
C ILE A 48 -8.19 -2.23 1.50
N VAL A 49 -7.93 -1.30 2.41
CA VAL A 49 -7.00 -0.18 2.20
C VAL A 49 -5.58 -0.68 1.99
N GLY A 50 -5.12 -1.63 2.81
CA GLY A 50 -3.81 -2.26 2.64
C GLY A 50 -3.66 -2.95 1.29
N SER A 51 -4.68 -3.71 0.87
CA SER A 51 -4.69 -4.41 -0.42
C SER A 51 -4.65 -3.45 -1.61
N LEU A 52 -5.41 -2.35 -1.54
CA LEU A 52 -5.38 -1.31 -2.58
C LEU A 52 -4.00 -0.66 -2.67
N PHE A 53 -3.42 -0.27 -1.53
CA PHE A 53 -2.10 0.34 -1.50
C PHE A 53 -1.01 -0.58 -2.04
N ILE A 54 -0.99 -1.85 -1.64
CA ILE A 54 -0.05 -2.84 -2.20
C ILE A 54 -0.30 -3.05 -3.69
N GLY A 55 -1.54 -3.19 -4.13
CA GLY A 55 -1.88 -3.39 -5.54
C GLY A 55 -1.38 -2.25 -6.42
N PHE A 56 -1.65 -1.00 -6.04
CA PHE A 56 -1.12 0.17 -6.75
C PHE A 56 0.39 0.29 -6.64
N GLY A 57 0.96 -0.01 -5.47
CA GLY A 57 2.41 -0.01 -5.27
C GLY A 57 3.13 -0.97 -6.21
N ILE A 58 2.62 -2.19 -6.35
CA ILE A 58 3.12 -3.19 -7.31
C ILE A 58 2.88 -2.71 -8.74
N HIS A 59 1.71 -2.15 -9.04
CA HIS A 59 1.41 -1.64 -10.38
C HIS A 59 2.40 -0.55 -10.82
N PHE A 60 2.71 0.42 -9.96
CA PHE A 60 3.72 1.45 -10.25
C PHE A 60 5.14 0.87 -10.35
N LEU A 61 5.45 -0.19 -9.61
CA LEU A 61 6.73 -0.90 -9.75
C LEU A 61 6.86 -1.52 -11.13
N LEU A 62 5.80 -2.17 -11.62
CA LEU A 62 5.76 -2.79 -12.94
C LEU A 62 5.92 -1.74 -14.05
N LEU A 63 5.19 -0.62 -13.95
CA LEU A 63 5.32 0.51 -14.88
C LEU A 63 6.76 1.06 -14.90
N TYR A 64 7.42 1.17 -13.74
CA TYR A 64 8.82 1.60 -13.67
C TYR A 64 9.77 0.59 -14.36
N THR A 65 9.51 -0.71 -14.25
CA THR A 65 10.31 -1.76 -14.90
C THR A 65 10.00 -1.95 -16.40
N GLY A 66 9.02 -1.22 -16.94
CA GLY A 66 8.60 -1.33 -18.34
C GLY A 66 7.75 -2.57 -18.65
N ALA A 67 7.08 -3.13 -17.64
CA ALA A 67 6.14 -4.24 -17.78
C ALA A 67 4.70 -3.77 -18.02
#